data_AF-A0A847SXE0-F1
#
_entry.id   AF-A0A847SXE0-F1
#
_cell.length_a   1.000
_cell.length_b   1.000
_cell.length_c   1.000
_cell.angle_alpha   90.00
_cell.angle_beta   90.00
_cell.angle_gamma   90.00
#
_symmetry.space_group_name_H-M   'P 1'
#
loop_
_entity.id
_entity.type
_entity.pdbx_description
1 polymer ?
#
loop_
_entity_poly.entity_id
_entity_poly.type
_entity_poly.pdbx_seq_one_letter_code
_entity_poly.pdbx_strand_id
1 'polypeptide(L)'
;MILGTRGSALALAQTRMVMEMLVARNPDLEVEVREVRTIGDRVTDRPLSTLGGYGAFTKELDQRIVDGEIDVAVNSLKDMPVDLTPGTMMAAVLPRGPVEDMLLSEVPLPELPQGAVVGSSSVRRRSLLEAKRPDLNVRDLRGNVPTRIKKWKDGQYDAIVLARAGLERLGITEKGYVLDPEEFVPAPGQGAIALVCAEDSPYLLDLQALNHERTRAEVEAERYILKSLGGGCSVPIGVWASMLGSEIRIVGTVTGGAHVKGVHIDQNVPLSDMGTELDRIADLLRPAVRG
;
A
#
# COMPACT_ATOMS: atom_id res chain seq x y z
N MET A 1 -2.10 -26.50 -0.43
CA MET A 1 -2.05 -25.09 -0.88
C MET A 1 -0.70 -24.47 -0.50
N ILE A 2 0.02 -23.92 -1.48
CA ILE A 2 1.33 -23.27 -1.30
C ILE A 2 1.14 -21.75 -1.36
N LEU A 3 1.30 -21.08 -0.22
CA LEU A 3 1.31 -19.63 -0.11
C LEU A 3 2.70 -19.08 -0.42
N GLY A 4 2.85 -18.42 -1.55
CA GLY A 4 4.02 -17.64 -1.90
C GLY A 4 4.06 -16.29 -1.21
N THR A 5 5.22 -15.92 -0.69
CA THR A 5 5.43 -14.65 -0.01
C THR A 5 6.86 -14.15 -0.16
N ARG A 6 7.09 -12.86 0.07
CA ARG A 6 8.45 -12.30 0.14
C ARG A 6 9.09 -12.65 1.48
N GLY A 7 10.42 -12.76 1.52
CA GLY A 7 11.17 -13.06 2.75
C GLY A 7 11.28 -11.92 3.78
N SER A 8 10.53 -10.82 3.60
CA SER A 8 10.54 -9.72 4.59
C SER A 8 9.69 -10.07 5.80
N ALA A 9 10.08 -9.61 7.00
CA ALA A 9 9.35 -9.88 8.23
C ALA A 9 7.84 -9.52 8.14
N LEU A 10 7.51 -8.40 7.48
CA LEU A 10 6.12 -7.98 7.30
C LEU A 10 5.35 -8.91 6.37
N ALA A 11 5.96 -9.30 5.24
CA ALA A 11 5.33 -10.22 4.30
C ALA A 11 5.08 -11.59 4.93
N LEU A 12 6.05 -12.12 5.68
CA LEU A 12 5.88 -13.35 6.47
C LEU A 12 4.78 -13.23 7.53
N ALA A 13 4.71 -12.10 8.24
CA ALA A 13 3.64 -11.87 9.21
C ALA A 13 2.25 -11.86 8.53
N GLN A 14 2.12 -11.19 7.39
CA GLN A 14 0.88 -11.18 6.61
C GLN A 14 0.50 -12.58 6.11
N THR A 15 1.47 -13.37 5.64
CA THR A 15 1.21 -14.74 5.19
C THR A 15 0.82 -15.67 6.32
N ARG A 16 1.39 -15.51 7.52
CA ARG A 16 0.96 -16.24 8.72
C ARG A 16 -0.49 -15.91 9.10
N MET A 17 -0.88 -14.63 9.05
CA MET A 17 -2.29 -14.24 9.26
C MET A 17 -3.23 -14.96 8.28
N VAL A 18 -2.85 -15.02 7.00
CA VAL A 18 -3.64 -15.73 5.97
C VAL A 18 -3.71 -17.22 6.25
N MET A 19 -2.58 -17.85 6.57
CA MET A 19 -2.52 -19.26 6.93
C MET A 19 -3.42 -19.58 8.13
N GLU A 20 -3.36 -18.77 9.19
CA GLU A 20 -4.21 -18.92 10.37
C GLU A 20 -5.70 -18.80 10.02
N MET A 21 -6.07 -17.83 9.18
CA MET A 21 -7.45 -17.64 8.72
C MET A 21 -7.95 -18.81 7.86
N LEU A 22 -7.10 -19.37 6.99
CA LEU A 22 -7.42 -20.53 6.17
C LEU A 22 -7.63 -21.78 7.04
N VAL A 23 -6.67 -22.09 7.91
CA VAL A 23 -6.72 -23.27 8.80
C VAL A 23 -7.88 -23.19 9.79
N ALA A 24 -8.20 -21.99 10.29
CA ALA A 24 -9.34 -21.81 11.19
C ALA A 24 -10.69 -22.12 10.51
N ARG A 25 -10.79 -21.97 9.18
CA ARG A 25 -12.02 -22.27 8.43
C ARG A 25 -12.04 -23.69 7.88
N ASN A 26 -10.89 -24.20 7.47
CA ASN A 26 -10.74 -25.53 6.91
C ASN A 26 -9.53 -26.21 7.58
N PRO A 27 -9.73 -26.89 8.73
CA PRO A 27 -8.65 -27.54 9.48
C PRO A 27 -7.94 -28.66 8.71
N ASP A 28 -8.60 -29.25 7.71
CA ASP A 28 -8.05 -30.31 6.87
C ASP A 28 -7.25 -29.76 5.67
N LEU A 29 -7.25 -28.43 5.46
CA LEU A 29 -6.47 -27.80 4.41
C LEU A 29 -4.99 -27.77 4.79
N GLU A 30 -4.18 -28.54 4.07
CA GLU A 30 -2.73 -28.45 4.17
C GLU A 30 -2.22 -27.16 3.51
N VAL A 31 -1.61 -26.29 4.32
CA VAL A 31 -1.04 -25.02 3.88
C VAL A 31 0.48 -24.99 4.11
N GLU A 32 1.24 -24.79 3.03
CA GLU A 32 2.70 -24.58 3.05
C GLU A 32 3.00 -23.10 2.76
N VAL A 33 3.99 -22.52 3.45
CA VAL A 33 4.50 -21.17 3.12
C VAL A 33 5.82 -21.29 2.38
N ARG A 34 5.90 -20.68 1.19
CA ARG A 34 7.10 -20.66 0.35
C ARG A 34 7.61 -19.24 0.19
N GLU A 35 8.81 -18.99 0.71
CA GLU A 35 9.50 -17.74 0.50
C GLU A 35 10.06 -17.62 -0.92
N VAL A 36 9.70 -16.54 -1.60
CA VAL A 36 10.18 -16.18 -2.92
C VAL A 36 11.19 -15.06 -2.77
N ARG A 37 12.45 -15.36 -3.14
CA ARG A 37 13.51 -14.35 -3.20
C ARG A 37 13.35 -13.53 -4.46
N THR A 38 12.92 -12.28 -4.30
CA THR A 38 12.69 -11.39 -5.44
C THR A 38 13.94 -10.63 -5.87
N ILE A 39 13.98 -10.10 -7.10
CA ILE A 39 15.14 -9.32 -7.59
C ILE A 39 15.36 -8.06 -6.73
N GLY A 40 14.30 -7.36 -6.33
CA GLY A 40 14.47 -6.16 -5.50
C GLY A 40 14.83 -6.45 -4.04
N ASP A 41 14.78 -7.71 -3.58
CA ASP A 41 15.40 -8.11 -2.32
C ASP A 41 16.93 -8.34 -2.49
N ARG A 42 17.40 -8.61 -3.72
CA ARG A 42 18.83 -8.78 -4.06
C ARG A 42 19.54 -7.48 -4.38
N VAL A 43 18.83 -6.45 -4.86
CA VAL A 43 19.42 -5.18 -5.30
C VAL A 43 19.07 -4.05 -4.34
N THR A 44 19.99 -3.75 -3.42
CA THR A 44 19.85 -2.66 -2.45
C THR A 44 20.53 -1.36 -2.87
N ASP A 45 21.31 -1.37 -3.96
CA ASP A 45 22.25 -0.31 -4.37
C ASP A 45 21.77 0.55 -5.56
N ARG A 46 20.63 0.24 -6.18
CA ARG A 46 20.06 0.98 -7.33
C ARG A 46 18.62 1.43 -7.09
N PRO A 47 18.14 2.53 -7.71
CA PRO A 47 16.74 2.97 -7.57
C PRO A 47 15.71 1.91 -8.00
N LEU A 48 14.63 1.74 -7.23
CA LEU A 48 13.53 0.83 -7.56
C LEU A 48 12.88 1.15 -8.91
N SER A 49 12.85 2.44 -9.28
CA SER A 49 12.43 2.92 -10.60
C SER A 49 13.30 2.37 -11.74
N THR A 50 14.55 1.99 -11.47
CA THR A 50 15.52 1.47 -12.46
C THR A 50 15.57 -0.06 -12.56
N LEU A 51 14.83 -0.78 -11.71
CA LEU A 51 14.88 -2.26 -11.61
C LEU A 51 13.65 -2.96 -12.20
N GLY A 52 12.89 -2.29 -13.07
CA GLY A 52 11.68 -2.83 -13.71
C GLY A 52 10.37 -2.18 -13.28
N GLY A 53 10.44 -1.11 -12.47
CA GLY A 53 9.26 -0.33 -12.06
C GLY A 53 8.53 -0.90 -10.83
N TYR A 54 7.52 -0.16 -10.38
CA TYR A 54 6.64 -0.57 -9.27
C TYR A 54 5.85 -1.82 -9.65
N GLY A 55 5.69 -2.75 -8.70
CA GLY A 55 5.09 -4.06 -8.97
C GLY A 55 6.05 -5.11 -9.53
N ALA A 56 7.35 -4.83 -9.67
CA ALA A 56 8.33 -5.87 -10.05
C ALA A 56 8.28 -7.07 -9.10
N PHE A 57 8.13 -6.81 -7.79
CA PHE A 57 8.02 -7.83 -6.76
C PHE A 57 6.79 -8.71 -6.88
N THR A 58 5.64 -8.09 -7.13
CA THR A 58 4.36 -8.80 -7.23
C THR A 58 4.28 -9.54 -8.56
N LYS A 59 4.82 -8.97 -9.65
CA LYS A 59 4.95 -9.68 -10.93
C LYS A 59 5.77 -10.96 -10.82
N GLU A 60 6.82 -10.98 -10.01
CA GLU A 60 7.58 -12.21 -9.78
C GLU A 60 6.79 -13.27 -9.01
N LEU A 61 5.95 -12.87 -8.05
CA LEU A 61 5.03 -13.79 -7.37
C LEU A 61 3.93 -14.27 -8.31
N ASP A 62 3.32 -13.37 -9.06
CA ASP A 62 2.28 -13.69 -10.03
C ASP A 62 2.79 -14.63 -11.12
N GLN A 63 4.03 -14.44 -11.60
CA GLN A 63 4.64 -15.35 -12.57
C GLN A 63 4.81 -16.76 -11.99
N ARG A 64 5.17 -16.88 -10.70
CA ARG A 64 5.27 -18.19 -10.05
C ARG A 64 3.93 -18.88 -9.85
N ILE A 65 2.83 -18.13 -9.78
CA ILE A 65 1.48 -18.69 -9.85
C ILE A 65 1.24 -19.29 -11.24
N VAL A 66 1.54 -18.53 -12.30
CA VAL A 66 1.39 -18.98 -13.69
C VAL A 66 2.25 -20.21 -13.99
N ASP A 67 3.47 -20.25 -13.43
CA ASP A 67 4.40 -21.37 -13.60
C ASP A 67 4.04 -22.59 -12.72
N GLY A 68 3.02 -22.48 -11.85
CA GLY A 68 2.58 -23.55 -10.94
C GLY A 68 3.54 -23.82 -9.78
N GLU A 69 4.45 -22.89 -9.46
CA GLU A 69 5.40 -23.03 -8.35
C GLU A 69 4.78 -22.69 -6.99
N ILE A 70 3.75 -21.85 -6.97
CA ILE A 70 2.95 -21.48 -5.81
C ILE A 70 1.47 -21.40 -6.22
N ASP A 71 0.56 -21.61 -5.27
CA ASP A 71 -0.88 -21.56 -5.56
C ASP A 71 -1.46 -20.15 -5.36
N VAL A 72 -0.90 -19.41 -4.40
CA VAL A 72 -1.43 -18.12 -3.94
C VAL A 72 -0.30 -17.18 -3.56
N ALA A 73 -0.36 -15.92 -3.99
CA ALA A 73 0.53 -14.87 -3.52
C ALA A 73 -0.16 -13.99 -2.47
N VAL A 74 0.50 -13.76 -1.34
CA VAL A 74 0.02 -12.85 -0.28
C VAL A 74 0.73 -11.50 -0.40
N ASN A 75 -0.03 -10.44 -0.65
CA ASN A 75 0.53 -9.12 -0.95
C ASN A 75 -0.06 -8.01 -0.06
N SER A 76 0.76 -7.03 0.29
CA SER A 76 0.26 -5.71 0.69
C SER A 76 -0.34 -5.05 -0.55
N LEU A 77 -1.64 -4.74 -0.53
CA LEU A 77 -2.35 -4.34 -1.76
C LEU A 77 -1.73 -3.09 -2.40
N LYS A 78 -1.33 -2.11 -1.58
CA LYS A 78 -0.71 -0.88 -2.07
C LYS A 78 0.53 -1.11 -2.93
N ASP A 79 1.25 -2.21 -2.72
CA ASP A 79 2.50 -2.54 -3.43
C ASP A 79 2.23 -3.28 -4.76
N MET A 80 0.97 -3.64 -5.03
CA MET A 80 0.56 -4.32 -6.25
C MET A 80 0.37 -3.31 -7.41
N PRO A 81 0.74 -3.69 -8.65
CA PRO A 81 0.37 -2.93 -9.83
C PRO A 81 -1.15 -2.88 -9.96
N VAL A 82 -1.64 -1.90 -10.71
CA VAL A 82 -3.07 -1.77 -11.02
C VAL A 82 -3.56 -2.94 -11.87
N ASP A 83 -2.77 -3.31 -12.89
CA ASP A 83 -3.04 -4.46 -13.73
C ASP A 83 -2.24 -5.67 -13.23
N LEU A 84 -2.93 -6.79 -13.02
CA LEU A 84 -2.31 -8.05 -12.61
C LEU A 84 -1.69 -8.75 -13.83
N THR A 85 -0.84 -9.73 -13.55
CA THR A 85 -0.27 -10.59 -14.60
C THR A 85 -1.38 -11.42 -15.25
N PRO A 86 -1.45 -11.52 -16.60
CA PRO A 86 -2.44 -12.34 -17.27
C PRO A 86 -2.46 -13.80 -16.76
N GLY A 87 -3.66 -14.36 -16.60
CA GLY A 87 -3.85 -15.69 -16.00
C GLY A 87 -3.91 -15.70 -14.46
N THR A 88 -3.82 -14.53 -13.83
CA THR A 88 -3.98 -14.37 -12.37
C THR A 88 -5.14 -13.43 -12.04
N MET A 89 -5.72 -13.61 -10.86
CA MET A 89 -6.80 -12.79 -10.34
C MET A 89 -6.63 -12.49 -8.85
N MET A 90 -7.17 -11.35 -8.39
CA MET A 90 -7.29 -11.04 -6.97
C MET A 90 -8.50 -11.82 -6.41
N ALA A 91 -8.22 -12.95 -5.75
CA ALA A 91 -9.23 -13.86 -5.23
C ALA A 91 -9.94 -13.31 -3.98
N ALA A 92 -9.20 -12.61 -3.13
CA ALA A 92 -9.73 -12.06 -1.89
C ALA A 92 -8.95 -10.84 -1.41
N VAL A 93 -9.64 -9.96 -0.71
CA VAL A 93 -9.06 -8.87 0.07
C VAL A 93 -9.52 -9.02 1.52
N LEU A 94 -8.56 -9.08 2.46
CA LEU A 94 -8.87 -9.29 3.87
C LEU A 94 -9.50 -8.04 4.52
N PRO A 95 -10.08 -8.16 5.74
CA PRO A 95 -10.44 -7.00 6.54
C PRO A 95 -9.30 -5.98 6.64
N ARG A 96 -9.60 -4.70 6.41
CA ARG A 96 -8.59 -3.65 6.28
C ARG A 96 -7.98 -3.33 7.65
N GLY A 97 -6.65 -3.29 7.72
CA GLY A 97 -5.95 -2.70 8.87
C GLY A 97 -5.97 -1.17 8.82
N PRO A 98 -5.30 -0.50 9.78
CA PRO A 98 -5.19 0.96 9.78
C PRO A 98 -4.63 1.50 8.46
N VAL A 99 -5.25 2.56 7.96
CA VAL A 99 -4.91 3.18 6.68
C VAL A 99 -3.87 4.28 6.83
N GLU A 100 -3.69 4.79 8.04
CA GLU A 100 -2.91 5.97 8.36
C GLU A 100 -1.41 5.71 8.19
N ASP A 101 -0.71 6.80 7.86
CA ASP A 101 0.73 6.86 8.06
C ASP A 101 1.04 7.33 9.48
N MET A 102 2.19 6.92 9.99
CA MET A 102 2.68 7.28 11.32
C MET A 102 4.07 7.89 11.18
N LEU A 103 4.27 9.04 11.82
CA LEU A 103 5.56 9.71 11.97
C LEU A 103 6.25 9.17 13.23
N LEU A 104 7.29 8.38 13.06
CA LEU A 104 8.15 7.98 14.17
C LEU A 104 9.17 9.10 14.43
N SER A 105 9.07 9.72 15.60
CA SER A 105 9.79 10.93 16.00
C SER A 105 9.56 11.21 17.49
N GLU A 106 10.36 12.10 18.08
CA GLU A 106 10.17 12.51 19.48
C GLU A 106 9.08 13.56 19.70
N VAL A 107 8.73 14.31 18.67
CA VAL A 107 7.74 15.40 18.69
C VAL A 107 6.84 15.30 17.45
N PRO A 108 5.58 15.77 17.50
CA PRO A 108 4.68 15.70 16.36
C PRO A 108 5.18 16.53 15.17
N LEU A 109 4.64 16.26 13.97
CA LEU A 109 5.06 16.92 12.72
C LEU A 109 5.17 18.45 12.80
N PRO A 110 4.23 19.20 13.41
CA PRO A 110 4.33 20.67 13.51
C PRO A 110 5.49 21.14 14.39
N GLU A 111 5.95 20.32 15.32
CA GLU A 111 6.98 20.64 16.31
C GLU A 111 8.39 20.19 15.88
N LEU A 112 8.53 19.49 14.75
CA LEU A 112 9.84 19.14 14.22
C LEU A 112 10.69 20.41 14.01
N PRO A 113 11.98 20.40 14.40
CA PRO A 113 12.88 21.53 14.18
C PRO A 113 12.91 21.97 12.72
N GLN A 114 13.17 23.26 12.50
CA GLN A 114 13.34 23.78 11.15
C GLN A 114 14.49 23.05 10.44
N GLY A 115 14.26 22.58 9.22
CA GLY A 115 15.28 21.84 8.47
C GLY A 115 15.47 20.38 8.88
N ALA A 116 14.60 19.83 9.75
CA ALA A 116 14.69 18.45 10.19
C ALA A 116 14.71 17.45 9.02
N VAL A 117 15.51 16.40 9.17
CA VAL A 117 15.71 15.34 8.20
C VAL A 117 14.65 14.25 8.38
N VAL A 118 13.72 14.15 7.43
CA VAL A 118 12.63 13.17 7.48
C VAL A 118 12.84 12.05 6.46
N GLY A 119 12.86 10.79 6.90
CA GLY A 119 13.10 9.64 6.06
C GLY A 119 11.84 9.08 5.38
N SER A 120 11.78 9.16 4.05
CA SER A 120 10.78 8.47 3.21
C SER A 120 11.22 8.41 1.75
N SER A 121 11.15 7.22 1.14
CA SER A 121 11.31 7.04 -0.32
C SER A 121 10.00 7.04 -1.10
N SER A 122 8.85 7.30 -0.45
CA SER A 122 7.57 7.43 -1.14
C SER A 122 7.41 8.83 -1.69
N VAL A 123 7.20 8.94 -3.02
CA VAL A 123 6.95 10.23 -3.70
C VAL A 123 5.70 10.92 -3.14
N ARG A 124 4.62 10.16 -2.88
CA ARG A 124 3.41 10.64 -2.18
C ARG A 124 3.75 11.29 -0.84
N ARG A 125 4.39 10.54 0.07
CA ARG A 125 4.69 11.02 1.43
C ARG A 125 5.63 12.23 1.39
N ARG A 126 6.65 12.20 0.53
CA ARG A 126 7.58 13.31 0.32
C ARG A 126 6.82 14.57 -0.07
N SER A 127 5.98 14.48 -1.10
CA SER A 127 5.23 15.63 -1.59
C SER A 127 4.23 16.17 -0.55
N LEU A 128 3.56 15.29 0.21
CA LEU A 128 2.67 15.70 1.30
C LEU A 128 3.43 16.39 2.45
N LEU A 129 4.62 15.90 2.81
CA LEU A 129 5.48 16.53 3.81
C LEU A 129 5.96 17.91 3.32
N GLU A 130 6.44 18.01 2.09
CA GLU A 130 6.93 19.25 1.49
C GLU A 130 5.82 20.30 1.32
N ALA A 131 4.59 19.87 1.03
CA ALA A 131 3.44 20.77 0.99
C ALA A 131 3.03 21.30 2.38
N LYS A 132 3.13 20.47 3.42
CA LYS A 132 2.77 20.84 4.80
C LYS A 132 3.87 21.60 5.54
N ARG A 133 5.13 21.24 5.31
CA ARG A 133 6.33 21.77 5.96
C ARG A 133 7.45 21.90 4.92
N PRO A 134 7.42 22.98 4.10
CA PRO A 134 8.40 23.20 3.02
C PRO A 134 9.86 23.31 3.49
N ASP A 135 10.08 23.53 4.79
CA ASP A 135 11.40 23.64 5.39
C ASP A 135 12.08 22.28 5.67
N LEU A 136 11.34 21.16 5.63
CA LEU A 136 11.90 19.84 5.96
C LEU A 136 12.85 19.33 4.88
N ASN A 137 13.91 18.65 5.32
CA ASN A 137 14.83 17.93 4.44
C ASN A 137 14.39 16.47 4.29
N VAL A 138 13.49 16.20 3.35
CA VAL A 138 13.01 14.82 3.12
C VAL A 138 14.09 14.01 2.39
N ARG A 139 14.59 12.94 3.01
CA ARG A 139 15.63 12.07 2.45
C ARG A 139 15.12 10.66 2.20
N ASP A 140 15.70 10.01 1.20
CA ASP A 140 15.37 8.63 0.87
C ASP A 140 15.65 7.69 2.04
N LEU A 141 14.71 6.78 2.30
CA LEU A 141 14.79 5.79 3.37
C LEU A 141 14.39 4.42 2.83
N ARG A 142 15.37 3.52 2.77
CA ARG A 142 15.24 2.16 2.21
C ARG A 142 15.56 1.06 3.21
N GLY A 143 15.06 -0.13 2.92
CA GLY A 143 15.10 -1.31 3.76
C GLY A 143 13.69 -1.81 4.09
N ASN A 144 13.59 -2.97 4.75
CA ASN A 144 12.35 -3.40 5.39
C ASN A 144 12.06 -2.53 6.64
N VAL A 145 10.89 -2.70 7.26
CA VAL A 145 10.46 -1.88 8.41
C VAL A 145 11.50 -1.88 9.55
N PRO A 146 12.01 -3.05 10.03
CA PRO A 146 13.05 -3.07 11.06
C PRO A 146 14.32 -2.31 10.69
N THR A 147 14.83 -2.48 9.47
CA THR A 147 16.04 -1.76 9.01
C THR A 147 15.82 -0.25 9.00
N ARG A 148 14.63 0.20 8.61
CA ARG A 148 14.30 1.64 8.59
C ARG A 148 14.24 2.23 9.99
N ILE A 149 13.61 1.53 10.93
CA ILE A 149 13.55 1.94 12.34
C ILE A 149 14.96 1.98 12.94
N LYS A 150 15.80 0.98 12.63
CA LYS A 150 17.20 0.98 13.06
C LYS A 150 17.94 2.24 12.58
N LYS A 151 17.84 2.59 11.29
CA LYS A 151 18.47 3.80 10.75
C LYS A 151 18.01 5.08 11.45
N TRP A 152 16.73 5.16 11.81
CA TRP A 152 16.20 6.27 12.60
C TRP A 152 16.80 6.30 14.00
N LYS A 153 16.81 5.16 14.71
CA LYS A 153 17.42 5.04 16.06
C LYS A 153 18.93 5.30 16.07
N ASP A 154 19.62 4.98 14.98
CA ASP A 154 21.04 5.27 14.78
C ASP A 154 21.32 6.76 14.49
N GLY A 155 20.29 7.63 14.51
CA GLY A 155 20.42 9.07 14.33
C GLY A 155 20.61 9.54 12.88
N GLN A 156 20.32 8.69 11.89
CA GLN A 156 20.47 9.06 10.47
C GLN A 156 19.33 9.98 9.98
N TYR A 157 18.22 10.02 10.71
CA TYR A 157 17.03 10.83 10.44
C TYR A 157 16.48 11.36 11.77
N ASP A 158 15.93 12.58 11.76
CA ASP A 158 15.22 13.14 12.91
C ASP A 158 13.84 12.48 13.08
N ALA A 159 13.22 12.12 11.96
CA ALA A 159 11.94 11.41 11.91
C ALA A 159 11.86 10.47 10.70
N ILE A 160 11.00 9.46 10.76
CA ILE A 160 10.67 8.61 9.60
C ILE A 160 9.17 8.39 9.47
N VAL A 161 8.67 8.21 8.24
CA VAL A 161 7.24 7.94 8.00
C VAL A 161 7.03 6.50 7.54
N LEU A 162 6.21 5.76 8.29
CA LEU A 162 5.85 4.36 8.01
C LEU A 162 4.33 4.18 8.00
N ALA A 163 3.84 3.10 7.39
CA ALA A 163 2.40 2.80 7.43
C ALA A 163 2.08 2.17 8.78
N ARG A 164 1.04 2.65 9.46
CA ARG A 164 0.64 2.18 10.79
C ARG A 164 0.34 0.67 10.80
N ALA A 165 -0.41 0.17 9.80
CA ALA A 165 -0.67 -1.27 9.67
C ALA A 165 0.60 -2.14 9.61
N GLY A 166 1.70 -1.62 9.06
CA GLY A 166 2.97 -2.36 9.01
C GLY A 166 3.64 -2.46 10.38
N LEU A 167 3.49 -1.44 11.22
CA LEU A 167 4.00 -1.44 12.59
C LEU A 167 3.18 -2.39 13.47
N GLU A 168 1.85 -2.29 13.41
CA GLU A 168 0.94 -3.12 14.20
C GLU A 168 1.11 -4.62 13.90
N ARG A 169 1.17 -5.00 12.62
CA ARG A 169 1.38 -6.41 12.21
C ARG A 169 2.71 -7.00 12.66
N LEU A 170 3.71 -6.14 12.89
CA LEU A 170 5.02 -6.55 13.39
C LEU A 170 5.12 -6.46 14.92
N GLY A 171 4.06 -6.05 15.62
CA GLY A 171 4.08 -5.81 17.06
C GLY A 171 5.05 -4.69 17.47
N ILE A 172 5.31 -3.73 16.58
CA ILE A 172 6.25 -2.64 16.82
C ILE A 172 5.52 -1.51 17.57
N THR A 173 6.04 -1.15 18.74
CA THR A 173 5.43 -0.19 19.67
C THR A 173 6.25 1.10 19.84
N GLU A 174 7.09 1.41 18.84
CA GLU A 174 7.86 2.66 18.86
C GLU A 174 6.95 3.89 18.97
N LYS A 175 7.41 4.88 19.73
CA LYS A 175 6.72 6.16 19.85
C LYS A 175 6.59 6.82 18.47
N GLY A 176 5.40 7.31 18.18
CA GLY A 176 5.15 8.11 16.99
C GLY A 176 3.75 8.70 16.99
N TYR A 177 3.48 9.46 15.94
CA TYR A 177 2.29 10.29 15.82
C TYR A 177 1.53 9.86 14.57
N VAL A 178 0.25 9.52 14.74
CA VAL A 178 -0.64 9.22 13.61
C VAL A 178 -0.83 10.51 12.81
N LEU A 179 -0.63 10.42 11.51
CA LEU A 179 -0.91 11.51 10.58
C LEU A 179 -2.36 11.39 10.13
N ASP A 180 -3.10 12.51 10.19
CA ASP A 180 -4.50 12.58 9.80
C ASP A 180 -4.68 12.05 8.36
N PRO A 181 -5.47 10.98 8.13
CA PRO A 181 -5.67 10.41 6.81
C PRO A 181 -6.45 11.33 5.86
N GLU A 182 -7.12 12.37 6.35
CA GLU A 182 -7.76 13.38 5.51
C GLU A 182 -6.74 14.35 4.94
N GLU A 183 -5.71 14.71 5.71
CA GLU A 183 -4.70 15.67 5.24
C GLU A 183 -3.41 15.01 4.71
N PHE A 184 -3.07 13.83 5.23
CA PHE A 184 -1.93 13.02 4.82
C PHE A 184 -2.45 11.75 4.13
N VAL A 185 -3.20 11.98 3.04
CA VAL A 185 -4.02 10.97 2.38
C VAL A 185 -3.23 9.68 2.11
N PRO A 186 -3.73 8.51 2.56
CA PRO A 186 -3.09 7.22 2.37
C PRO A 186 -2.78 6.87 0.91
N ALA A 187 -1.84 5.93 0.71
CA ALA A 187 -1.67 5.32 -0.60
C ALA A 187 -2.89 4.43 -0.91
N PRO A 188 -3.33 4.35 -2.19
CA PRO A 188 -4.34 3.40 -2.62
C PRO A 188 -4.03 1.98 -2.13
N GLY A 189 -4.98 1.33 -1.48
CA GLY A 189 -4.85 -0.01 -0.91
C GLY A 189 -4.02 -0.10 0.38
N GLN A 190 -3.60 1.01 0.97
CA GLN A 190 -2.88 0.97 2.24
C GLN A 190 -3.74 0.33 3.33
N GLY A 191 -3.12 -0.52 4.16
CA GLY A 191 -3.80 -1.29 5.19
C GLY A 191 -4.43 -2.60 4.71
N ALA A 192 -4.66 -2.79 3.40
CA ALA A 192 -5.25 -4.02 2.87
C ALA A 192 -4.19 -5.11 2.55
N ILE A 193 -4.60 -6.37 2.72
CA ILE A 193 -3.87 -7.56 2.25
C ILE A 193 -4.71 -8.19 1.16
N ALA A 194 -4.09 -8.49 0.02
CA ALA A 194 -4.71 -9.13 -1.12
C ALA A 194 -4.12 -10.52 -1.36
N LEU A 195 -4.99 -11.46 -1.71
CA LEU A 195 -4.64 -12.81 -2.15
C LEU A 195 -4.81 -12.87 -3.65
N VAL A 196 -3.74 -13.25 -4.35
CA VAL A 196 -3.75 -13.45 -5.81
C VAL A 196 -3.56 -14.93 -6.10
N CYS A 197 -4.35 -15.50 -7.01
CA CYS A 197 -4.21 -16.89 -7.46
C CYS A 197 -4.42 -16.98 -8.98
N ALA A 198 -4.28 -18.18 -9.54
CA ALA A 198 -4.65 -18.44 -10.93
C ALA A 198 -6.17 -18.27 -11.13
N GLU A 199 -6.59 -17.85 -12.33
CA GLU A 199 -8.01 -17.68 -12.66
C GLU A 199 -8.83 -18.98 -12.53
N ASP A 200 -8.19 -20.12 -12.77
CA ASP A 200 -8.75 -21.47 -12.66
C ASP A 200 -8.32 -22.20 -11.37
N SER A 201 -7.86 -21.45 -10.35
CA SER A 201 -7.33 -22.02 -9.12
C SER A 201 -8.31 -23.01 -8.46
N PRO A 202 -7.86 -24.23 -8.10
CA PRO A 202 -8.71 -25.18 -7.38
C PRO A 202 -9.04 -24.73 -5.95
N TYR A 203 -8.34 -23.71 -5.44
CA TYR A 203 -8.53 -23.18 -4.08
C TYR A 203 -9.40 -21.92 -4.04
N LEU A 204 -10.03 -21.53 -5.15
CA LEU A 204 -10.76 -20.27 -5.25
C LEU A 204 -11.85 -20.12 -4.17
N LEU A 205 -12.55 -21.22 -3.84
CA LEU A 205 -13.58 -21.21 -2.81
C LEU A 205 -13.02 -20.95 -1.40
N ASP A 206 -11.91 -21.60 -1.02
CA ASP A 206 -11.25 -21.36 0.26
C ASP A 206 -10.75 -19.92 0.37
N LEU A 207 -10.24 -19.35 -0.73
CA LEU A 207 -9.74 -17.98 -0.78
C LEU A 207 -10.87 -16.95 -0.71
N GLN A 208 -11.92 -17.10 -1.54
CA GLN A 208 -13.08 -16.20 -1.55
C GLN A 208 -13.81 -16.18 -0.21
N ALA A 209 -13.75 -17.28 0.53
CA ALA A 209 -14.27 -17.33 1.88
C ALA A 209 -13.64 -16.27 2.80
N LEU A 210 -12.37 -15.90 2.57
CA LEU A 210 -11.67 -14.85 3.33
C LEU A 210 -11.92 -13.43 2.82
N ASN A 211 -12.63 -13.27 1.70
CA ASN A 211 -12.89 -11.96 1.11
C ASN A 211 -13.77 -11.11 2.03
N HIS A 212 -13.34 -9.88 2.27
CA HIS A 212 -14.12 -8.87 2.96
C HIS A 212 -14.66 -7.87 1.94
N GLU A 213 -15.94 -8.06 1.56
CA GLU A 213 -16.60 -7.29 0.50
C GLU A 213 -16.47 -5.77 0.66
N ARG A 214 -16.60 -5.28 1.90
CA ARG A 214 -16.42 -3.85 2.18
C ARG A 214 -15.00 -3.38 1.86
N THR A 215 -13.96 -4.08 2.33
CA THR A 215 -12.58 -3.68 2.02
C THR A 215 -12.36 -3.74 0.51
N ARG A 216 -12.87 -4.79 -0.15
CA ARG A 216 -12.72 -4.98 -1.59
C ARG A 216 -13.31 -3.82 -2.37
N ALA A 217 -14.54 -3.42 -2.08
CA ALA A 217 -15.18 -2.27 -2.72
C ALA A 217 -14.38 -0.96 -2.51
N GLU A 218 -13.91 -0.72 -1.28
CA GLU A 218 -13.09 0.46 -0.95
C GLU A 218 -11.80 0.51 -1.76
N VAL A 219 -11.03 -0.59 -1.79
CA VAL A 219 -9.74 -0.61 -2.49
C VAL A 219 -9.89 -0.68 -4.02
N GLU A 220 -10.97 -1.27 -4.54
CA GLU A 220 -11.25 -1.26 -5.98
C GLU A 220 -11.57 0.16 -6.47
N ALA A 221 -12.34 0.94 -5.72
CA ALA A 221 -12.56 2.36 -6.02
C ALA A 221 -11.24 3.17 -6.03
N GLU A 222 -10.39 2.97 -5.02
CA GLU A 222 -9.07 3.64 -4.94
C GLU A 222 -8.17 3.26 -6.12
N ARG A 223 -8.14 1.97 -6.49
CA ARG A 223 -7.34 1.46 -7.61
C ARG A 223 -7.86 1.93 -8.95
N TYR A 224 -9.18 2.06 -9.10
CA TYR A 224 -9.79 2.60 -10.31
C TYR A 224 -9.34 4.04 -10.54
N ILE A 225 -9.42 4.90 -9.51
CA ILE A 225 -8.93 6.29 -9.61
C ILE A 225 -7.44 6.32 -9.94
N LEU A 226 -6.63 5.48 -9.28
CA LEU A 226 -5.21 5.36 -9.58
C LEU A 226 -4.96 4.98 -11.04
N LYS A 227 -5.74 4.05 -11.60
CA LYS A 227 -5.69 3.64 -13.01
C LYS A 227 -6.01 4.81 -13.94
N SER A 228 -7.12 5.50 -13.69
CA SER A 228 -7.62 6.61 -14.52
C SER A 228 -6.73 7.85 -14.50
N LEU A 229 -5.86 7.96 -13.49
CA LEU A 229 -4.79 8.97 -13.39
C LEU A 229 -3.49 8.59 -14.11
N GLY A 230 -3.45 7.44 -14.80
CA GLY A 230 -2.26 6.97 -15.52
C GLY A 230 -1.34 6.08 -14.68
N GLY A 231 -1.83 5.56 -13.54
CA GLY A 231 -1.32 4.36 -12.86
C GLY A 231 0.20 4.18 -12.86
N GLY A 232 0.94 5.17 -12.36
CA GLY A 232 2.40 5.18 -12.44
C GLY A 232 3.06 5.78 -11.20
N CYS A 233 4.16 5.16 -10.76
CA CYS A 233 4.82 5.40 -9.47
C CYS A 233 5.55 6.75 -9.33
N SER A 234 5.55 7.58 -10.37
CA SER A 234 6.15 8.92 -10.35
C SER A 234 5.20 9.98 -9.83
N VAL A 235 3.90 9.69 -9.71
CA VAL A 235 2.90 10.68 -9.34
C VAL A 235 2.61 10.62 -7.83
N PRO A 236 2.73 11.72 -7.09
CA PRO A 236 2.43 11.84 -5.66
C PRO A 236 0.91 11.81 -5.39
N ILE A 237 0.29 10.66 -5.61
CA ILE A 237 -1.15 10.45 -5.46
C ILE A 237 -1.47 9.77 -4.12
N GLY A 238 -2.39 10.34 -3.35
CA GLY A 238 -3.10 9.66 -2.27
C GLY A 238 -4.57 9.48 -2.62
N VAL A 239 -5.13 8.29 -2.37
CA VAL A 239 -6.57 8.03 -2.49
C VAL A 239 -6.96 7.11 -1.35
N TRP A 240 -7.98 7.51 -0.61
CA TRP A 240 -8.56 6.72 0.46
C TRP A 240 -10.08 6.72 0.31
N ALA A 241 -10.64 5.52 0.21
CA ALA A 241 -12.06 5.30 0.18
C ALA A 241 -12.53 4.61 1.46
N SER A 242 -13.72 5.01 1.94
CA SER A 242 -14.36 4.46 3.12
C SER A 242 -15.85 4.31 2.89
N MET A 243 -16.38 3.12 3.13
CA MET A 243 -17.81 2.85 3.03
C MET A 243 -18.60 3.55 4.15
N LEU A 244 -19.64 4.28 3.78
CA LEU A 244 -20.57 5.00 4.65
C LEU A 244 -22.01 4.59 4.32
N GLY A 245 -22.42 3.41 4.77
CA GLY A 245 -23.77 2.88 4.47
C GLY A 245 -23.94 2.58 2.99
N SER A 246 -24.78 3.35 2.30
CA SER A 246 -25.05 3.24 0.86
C SER A 246 -24.19 4.17 -0.01
N GLU A 247 -23.23 4.87 0.60
CA GLU A 247 -22.28 5.74 -0.08
C GLU A 247 -20.85 5.27 0.19
N ILE A 248 -19.94 5.65 -0.69
CA ILE A 248 -18.50 5.54 -0.49
C ILE A 248 -17.92 6.96 -0.45
N ARG A 249 -17.28 7.32 0.67
CA ARG A 249 -16.50 8.57 0.77
C ARG A 249 -15.14 8.35 0.16
N ILE A 250 -14.69 9.28 -0.66
CA ILE A 250 -13.40 9.25 -1.34
C ILE A 250 -12.67 10.55 -1.04
N VAL A 251 -11.56 10.41 -0.33
CA VAL A 251 -10.58 11.48 -0.11
C VAL A 251 -9.43 11.24 -1.06
N GLY A 252 -9.10 12.25 -1.87
CA GLY A 252 -8.09 12.16 -2.92
C GLY A 252 -7.17 13.36 -2.90
N THR A 253 -5.89 13.15 -3.17
CA THR A 253 -4.95 14.25 -3.35
C THR A 253 -3.87 13.94 -4.38
N VAL A 254 -3.47 14.98 -5.11
CA VAL A 254 -2.30 15.00 -5.97
C VAL A 254 -1.57 16.31 -5.70
N THR A 255 -0.30 16.25 -5.31
CA THR A 255 0.49 17.45 -4.94
C THR A 255 1.83 17.44 -5.65
N GLY A 256 2.27 18.52 -6.29
CA GLY A 256 3.61 18.58 -6.91
C GLY A 256 4.71 19.06 -5.95
N GLY A 257 4.50 19.01 -4.63
CA GLY A 257 5.47 19.40 -3.61
C GLY A 257 5.37 20.88 -3.21
N ALA A 258 6.45 21.43 -2.64
CA ALA A 258 6.46 22.76 -2.00
C ALA A 258 6.03 23.94 -2.91
N HIS A 259 6.09 23.79 -4.24
CA HIS A 259 5.90 24.89 -5.19
C HIS A 259 4.78 24.66 -6.21
N VAL A 260 4.06 23.55 -6.13
CA VAL A 260 2.99 23.21 -7.07
C VAL A 260 1.69 23.07 -6.30
N LYS A 261 0.68 23.86 -6.69
CA LYS A 261 -0.66 23.79 -6.07
C LYS A 261 -1.26 22.41 -6.30
N GLY A 262 -1.34 21.62 -5.23
CA GLY A 262 -2.00 20.33 -5.27
C GLY A 262 -3.52 20.44 -5.43
N VAL A 263 -4.14 19.35 -5.86
CA VAL A 263 -5.59 19.16 -5.78
C VAL A 263 -5.86 18.29 -4.55
N HIS A 264 -6.90 18.65 -3.82
CA HIS A 264 -7.47 17.85 -2.75
C HIS A 264 -8.97 17.77 -2.97
N ILE A 265 -9.54 16.58 -2.80
CA ILE A 265 -10.97 16.32 -2.91
C ILE A 265 -11.42 15.48 -1.72
N ASP A 266 -12.68 15.67 -1.36
CA ASP A 266 -13.42 14.86 -0.42
C ASP A 266 -14.86 14.80 -0.93
N GLN A 267 -15.30 13.62 -1.36
CA GLN A 267 -16.59 13.43 -2.04
C GLN A 267 -17.26 12.17 -1.53
N ASN A 268 -18.55 12.24 -1.27
CA ASN A 268 -19.39 11.06 -1.11
C ASN A 268 -19.98 10.68 -2.47
N VAL A 269 -19.91 9.39 -2.78
CA VAL A 269 -20.43 8.81 -4.02
C VAL A 269 -21.48 7.76 -3.67
N PRO A 270 -22.72 7.89 -4.15
CA PRO A 270 -23.70 6.81 -4.04
C PRO A 270 -23.21 5.54 -4.73
N LEU A 271 -23.40 4.38 -4.11
CA LEU A 271 -22.96 3.10 -4.71
C LEU A 271 -23.64 2.83 -6.07
N SER A 272 -24.84 3.38 -6.30
CA SER A 272 -25.55 3.29 -7.58
C SER A 272 -24.83 4.00 -8.74
N ASP A 273 -24.03 5.02 -8.43
CA ASP A 273 -23.43 5.92 -9.43
C ASP A 273 -21.90 5.79 -9.50
N MET A 274 -21.35 4.79 -8.80
CA MET A 274 -19.91 4.62 -8.58
C MET A 274 -19.10 4.66 -9.87
N GLY A 275 -19.55 4.02 -10.95
CA GLY A 275 -18.82 4.00 -12.23
C GLY A 275 -18.56 5.41 -12.79
N THR A 276 -19.62 6.23 -12.92
CA THR A 276 -19.52 7.57 -13.52
C THR A 276 -18.83 8.56 -12.58
N GLU A 277 -19.06 8.45 -11.27
CA GLU A 277 -18.48 9.39 -10.30
C GLU A 277 -16.99 9.15 -10.05
N LEU A 278 -16.50 7.90 -10.14
CA LEU A 278 -15.07 7.62 -10.03
C LEU A 278 -14.27 8.23 -11.19
N ASP A 279 -14.82 8.24 -12.40
CA ASP A 279 -14.22 8.92 -13.56
C ASP A 279 -14.17 10.44 -13.34
N ARG A 280 -15.27 11.04 -12.86
CA ARG A 280 -15.31 12.47 -12.52
C ARG A 280 -14.27 12.83 -11.46
N ILE A 281 -14.12 12.00 -10.43
CA ILE A 281 -13.12 12.17 -9.38
C ILE A 281 -11.70 12.10 -9.95
N ALA A 282 -11.41 11.12 -10.81
CA ALA A 282 -10.12 11.02 -11.47
C ALA A 282 -9.84 12.26 -12.35
N ASP A 283 -10.85 12.76 -13.07
CA ASP A 283 -10.75 13.97 -13.87
C ASP A 283 -10.45 15.22 -13.03
N LEU A 284 -11.03 15.34 -11.84
CA LEU A 284 -10.74 16.44 -10.90
C LEU A 284 -9.29 16.40 -10.40
N LEU A 285 -8.74 15.21 -10.18
CA LEU A 285 -7.36 15.02 -9.71
C LEU A 285 -6.31 15.16 -10.84
N ARG A 286 -6.70 14.95 -12.10
CA ARG A 286 -5.80 14.89 -13.27
C ARG A 286 -4.98 16.17 -13.54
N PRO A 287 -5.48 17.41 -13.36
CA PRO A 287 -4.72 18.62 -13.66
C PRO A 287 -3.38 18.70 -12.89
N ALA A 288 -3.33 18.19 -11.67
CA ALA A 288 -2.12 18.17 -10.84
C ALA A 288 -1.13 17.05 -11.19
N VAL A 289 -1.48 16.14 -12.12
CA VAL A 289 -0.59 15.08 -12.61
C VAL A 289 0.25 15.56 -13.81
N ARG A 290 -0.22 16.57 -14.54
CA ARG A 290 0.37 17.04 -15.82
C ARG A 290 1.15 18.36 -15.70
N GLY A 291 1.06 19.05 -14.57
CA GLY A 291 1.79 20.29 -14.28
C GLY A 291 3.02 20.03 -13.43
#